data_AF-A0A7K8TJ00-F1
#
_entry.id   AF-A0A7K8TJ00-F1
#
_cell.length_a   1.000
_cell.length_b   1.000
_cell.length_c   1.000
_cell.angle_alpha   90.00
_cell.angle_beta   90.00
_cell.angle_gamma   90.00
#
_symmetry.space_group_name_H-M   'P 1'
#
loop_
_entity.id
_entity.type
_entity.pdbx_description
1 polymer ?
#
loop_
_entity_poly.entity_id
_entity_poly.type
_entity_poly.pdbx_seq_one_letter_code
_entity_poly.pdbx_strand_id
1 'polypeptide(L)'
;ACMLCRRAEADPDICGCKVQNRGLCAHVYCLLFANELFEQSSADVGLLGFPPEDIRHTIDQAAQKQCFVCGESGATITCRETGCDRSFHLPCAVEGGCVTQFFPPYSSFCWEHCPKQAVE
;
A
#
# COMPACT_ATOMS: atom_id res chain seq x y z
N ALA A 1 -4.06 14.98 3.68
CA ALA A 1 -3.68 13.65 4.20
C ALA A 1 -3.19 12.78 3.04
N CYS A 2 -2.47 11.69 3.31
CA CYS A 2 -2.18 10.67 2.28
C CYS A 2 -3.49 10.07 1.79
N MET A 3 -3.71 10.01 0.49
CA MET A 3 -4.96 9.52 -0.10
C MET A 3 -5.13 7.99 0.04
N LEU A 4 -4.03 7.26 0.20
CA LEU A 4 -4.01 5.79 0.27
C LEU A 4 -4.18 5.25 1.70
N CYS A 5 -3.59 5.90 2.70
CA CYS A 5 -3.74 5.50 4.11
C CYS A 5 -4.64 6.43 4.93
N ARG A 6 -5.13 7.53 4.32
CA ARG A 6 -5.99 8.56 4.93
C ARG A 6 -5.40 9.29 6.14
N ARG A 7 -4.17 8.97 6.56
CA ARG A 7 -3.48 9.65 7.66
C ARG A 7 -2.76 10.92 7.20
N ALA A 8 -2.88 12.00 7.97
CA ALA A 8 -2.18 13.27 7.70
C ALA A 8 -0.69 13.16 8.06
N GLU A 9 -0.42 12.47 9.15
CA GLU A 9 0.88 12.10 9.67
C GLU A 9 0.92 10.58 9.82
N ALA A 10 1.99 9.97 9.35
CA ALA A 10 2.29 8.57 9.54
C ALA A 10 3.79 8.45 9.83
N ASP A 11 4.16 7.37 10.49
CA ASP A 11 5.56 7.08 10.79
C ASP A 11 6.37 7.06 9.47
N PRO A 12 7.38 7.95 9.31
CA PRO A 12 8.19 8.00 8.10
C PRO A 12 9.04 6.75 7.89
N ASP A 13 9.37 6.00 8.95
CA ASP A 13 10.09 4.72 8.84
C ASP A 13 9.19 3.62 8.25
N ILE A 14 7.88 3.71 8.46
CA ILE A 14 6.90 2.75 7.92
C ILE A 14 6.39 3.18 6.54
N CYS A 15 5.95 4.43 6.41
CA CYS A 15 5.26 4.91 5.20
C CYS A 15 6.19 5.60 4.21
N GLY A 16 7.38 6.01 4.64
CA GLY A 16 8.29 6.81 3.85
C GLY A 16 7.86 8.27 3.78
N CYS A 17 8.61 9.06 3.01
CA CYS A 17 8.31 10.48 2.81
C CYS A 17 6.95 10.68 2.13
N LYS A 18 6.28 11.78 2.47
CA LYS A 18 5.06 12.22 1.79
C LYS A 18 5.42 12.99 0.52
N VAL A 19 4.86 12.57 -0.60
CA VAL A 19 5.06 13.20 -1.91
C VAL A 19 3.74 13.79 -2.40
N GLN A 20 3.82 14.93 -3.10
CA GLN A 20 2.67 15.63 -3.64
C GLN A 20 2.94 16.04 -5.10
N ASN A 21 1.99 15.77 -6.00
CA ASN A 21 2.07 16.20 -7.39
C ASN A 21 0.65 16.33 -7.99
N ARG A 22 0.38 17.39 -8.75
CA ARG A 22 -0.90 17.61 -9.47
C ARG A 22 -2.16 17.36 -8.63
N GLY A 23 -2.15 17.76 -7.35
CA GLY A 23 -3.27 17.58 -6.43
C GLY A 23 -3.35 16.19 -5.76
N LEU A 24 -2.51 15.23 -6.15
CA LEU A 24 -2.35 13.94 -5.47
C LEU A 24 -1.35 14.06 -4.32
N CYS A 25 -1.64 13.40 -3.20
CA CYS A 25 -0.77 13.38 -2.02
C CYS A 25 -0.73 11.96 -1.45
N ALA A 26 0.43 11.34 -1.41
CA ALA A 26 0.59 9.99 -0.87
C ALA A 26 1.98 9.79 -0.25
N HIS A 27 2.12 8.81 0.64
CA HIS A 27 3.45 8.40 1.10
C HIS A 27 4.11 7.46 0.08
N VAL A 28 5.44 7.52 -0.03
CA VAL A 28 6.23 6.73 -0.99
C VAL A 28 5.92 5.24 -0.90
N TYR A 29 5.96 4.66 0.30
CA TYR A 29 5.70 3.22 0.45
C TYR A 29 4.21 2.89 0.31
N CYS A 30 3.30 3.81 0.68
CA CYS A 30 1.89 3.58 0.39
C CYS A 30 1.61 3.42 -1.11
N LEU A 31 2.31 4.16 -1.99
CA LEU A 31 2.22 4.00 -3.44
C LEU A 31 2.86 2.68 -3.90
N LEU A 32 4.07 2.38 -3.44
CA LEU A 32 4.82 1.20 -3.88
C LEU A 32 4.12 -0.14 -3.53
N PHE A 33 3.38 -0.18 -2.42
CA PHE A 33 2.63 -1.36 -1.99
C PHE A 33 1.16 -1.36 -2.40
N ALA A 34 0.65 -0.28 -3.00
CA ALA A 34 -0.70 -0.29 -3.51
C ALA A 34 -0.78 -1.31 -4.66
N ASN A 35 -1.80 -2.17 -4.62
CA ASN A 35 -1.99 -3.19 -5.64
C ASN A 35 -2.00 -2.55 -7.05
N GLU A 36 -1.50 -3.30 -8.03
CA GLU A 36 -1.61 -2.99 -9.47
C GLU A 36 -0.77 -1.79 -9.97
N LEU A 37 -0.21 -0.93 -9.11
CA LEU A 37 0.65 0.18 -9.57
C LEU A 37 2.03 -0.27 -10.07
N PHE A 38 2.57 -1.38 -9.55
CA PHE A 38 3.95 -1.80 -9.84
C PHE A 38 4.19 -2.31 -11.27
N GLU A 39 3.14 -2.69 -12.01
CA GLU A 39 3.28 -3.29 -13.34
C GLU A 39 3.37 -2.27 -14.50
N GLN A 40 3.20 -0.96 -14.26
CA GLN A 40 3.00 0.02 -15.35
C GLN A 40 3.88 1.29 -15.28
N SER A 41 4.98 1.30 -14.54
CA SER A 41 5.88 2.47 -14.51
C SER A 41 6.52 2.70 -15.89
N SER A 42 5.96 3.64 -16.65
CA SER A 42 6.51 4.15 -17.90
C SER A 42 6.95 5.61 -17.72
N ALA A 43 8.07 5.97 -18.33
CA ALA A 43 8.82 7.15 -17.98
C ALA A 43 8.07 8.48 -18.22
N ASP A 44 8.26 9.40 -17.26
CA ASP A 44 8.11 10.87 -17.35
C ASP A 44 6.73 11.53 -17.10
N VAL A 45 5.75 10.87 -16.48
CA VAL A 45 4.53 11.58 -16.00
C VAL A 45 4.00 11.00 -14.69
N GLY A 46 3.95 11.82 -13.62
CA GLY A 46 3.12 11.53 -12.43
C GLY A 46 3.84 11.53 -11.07
N LEU A 47 3.32 10.77 -10.09
CA LEU A 47 3.84 10.73 -8.71
C LEU A 47 4.75 9.51 -8.57
N LEU A 48 6.06 9.72 -8.36
CA LEU A 48 7.09 8.65 -8.40
C LEU A 48 7.16 7.89 -9.74
N GLY A 49 6.69 8.49 -10.83
CA GLY A 49 6.61 7.83 -12.14
C GLY A 49 5.35 6.99 -12.36
N PHE A 50 4.40 7.00 -11.42
CA PHE A 50 3.07 6.42 -11.61
C PHE A 50 2.11 7.44 -12.23
N PRO A 51 1.38 7.10 -13.31
CA PRO A 51 0.39 7.96 -13.92
C PRO A 51 -0.66 8.41 -12.89
N PRO A 52 -1.08 9.68 -12.90
CA PRO A 52 -2.10 10.16 -11.98
C PRO A 52 -3.46 9.46 -12.18
N GLU A 53 -3.75 8.96 -13.38
CA GLU A 53 -4.94 8.16 -13.68
C GLU A 53 -4.92 6.79 -12.98
N ASP A 54 -3.80 6.07 -13.06
CA ASP A 54 -3.62 4.78 -12.38
C ASP A 54 -3.75 4.93 -10.86
N ILE A 55 -3.11 5.96 -10.29
CA ILE A 55 -3.23 6.24 -8.85
C ILE A 55 -4.68 6.45 -8.44
N ARG A 56 -5.46 7.19 -9.25
CA ARG A 56 -6.87 7.45 -8.99
C ARG A 56 -7.69 6.17 -9.12
N HIS A 57 -7.42 5.37 -10.15
CA HIS A 57 -8.07 4.08 -10.35
C HIS A 57 -7.84 3.15 -9.16
N THR A 58 -6.60 3.02 -8.69
CA THR A 58 -6.26 2.22 -7.50
C THR A 58 -6.97 2.73 -6.24
N ILE A 59 -7.10 4.06 -6.07
CA ILE A 59 -7.87 4.64 -4.96
C ILE A 59 -9.35 4.29 -5.06
N ASP A 60 -9.95 4.38 -6.26
CA ASP A 60 -11.36 4.05 -6.49
C ASP A 60 -11.63 2.55 -6.24
N GLN A 61 -10.74 1.66 -6.67
CA GLN A 61 -10.83 0.23 -6.36
C GLN A 61 -10.68 -0.03 -4.85
N ALA A 62 -9.73 0.62 -4.20
CA ALA A 62 -9.49 0.48 -2.76
C ALA A 62 -10.65 1.03 -1.92
N ALA A 63 -11.47 1.95 -2.45
CA ALA A 63 -12.64 2.49 -1.74
C ALA A 63 -13.66 1.41 -1.35
N GLN A 64 -13.69 0.27 -2.05
CA GLN A 64 -14.54 -0.87 -1.73
C GLN A 64 -13.85 -1.89 -0.80
N LYS A 65 -12.54 -1.78 -0.58
CA LYS A 65 -11.76 -2.69 0.26
C LYS A 65 -11.69 -2.15 1.69
N GLN A 66 -12.15 -2.96 2.64
CA GLN A 66 -12.09 -2.64 4.06
C GLN A 66 -10.74 -3.06 4.65
N CYS A 67 -10.13 -2.18 5.45
CA CYS A 67 -8.98 -2.54 6.25
C CYS A 67 -9.41 -3.47 7.38
N PHE A 68 -8.92 -4.71 7.40
CA PHE A 68 -9.29 -5.67 8.44
C PHE A 68 -8.81 -5.23 9.85
N VAL A 69 -7.82 -4.32 9.93
CA VAL A 69 -7.22 -3.85 11.19
C VAL A 69 -8.05 -2.74 11.81
N CYS A 70 -8.30 -1.66 11.04
CA CYS A 70 -8.98 -0.47 11.56
C CYS A 70 -10.46 -0.37 11.17
N GLY A 71 -10.98 -1.26 10.32
CA GLY A 71 -12.37 -1.29 9.87
C GLY A 71 -12.76 -0.23 8.83
N GLU A 72 -11.87 0.71 8.52
CA GLU A 72 -12.12 1.76 7.53
C GLU A 72 -11.90 1.27 6.10
N SER A 73 -12.71 1.76 5.16
CA SER A 73 -12.52 1.50 3.72
C SER A 73 -11.36 2.30 3.14
N GLY A 74 -10.84 1.87 1.98
CA GLY A 74 -9.70 2.52 1.31
C GLY A 74 -8.40 1.73 1.41
N ALA A 75 -8.45 0.47 1.82
CA ALA A 75 -7.25 -0.35 1.99
C ALA A 75 -6.64 -0.74 0.64
N THR A 76 -5.44 -0.23 0.35
CA THR A 76 -4.78 -0.40 -0.96
C THR A 76 -3.83 -1.59 -1.02
N ILE A 77 -3.44 -2.16 0.11
CA ILE A 77 -2.56 -3.33 0.18
C ILE A 77 -3.42 -4.55 0.39
N THR A 78 -3.31 -5.55 -0.48
CA THR A 78 -3.92 -6.87 -0.29
C THR A 78 -2.85 -7.90 0.00
N CYS A 79 -3.17 -8.89 0.85
CA CYS A 79 -2.30 -10.02 1.12
C CYS A 79 -1.86 -10.69 -0.19
N ARG A 80 -0.56 -10.98 -0.35
CA ARG A 80 -0.02 -11.61 -1.56
C ARG A 80 -0.41 -13.08 -1.73
N GLU A 81 -0.81 -13.76 -0.66
CA GLU A 81 -1.23 -15.15 -0.71
C GLU A 81 -2.45 -15.34 -1.63
N THR A 82 -2.41 -16.38 -2.46
CA THR A 82 -3.46 -16.62 -3.46
C THR A 82 -4.76 -17.02 -2.77
N GLY A 83 -5.85 -16.31 -3.09
CA GLY A 83 -7.16 -16.55 -2.47
C GLY A 83 -7.35 -15.86 -1.11
N CYS A 84 -6.42 -15.00 -0.68
CA CYS A 84 -6.59 -14.18 0.51
C CYS A 84 -6.99 -12.74 0.17
N ASP A 85 -8.24 -12.38 0.47
CA ASP A 85 -8.78 -11.04 0.16
C ASP A 85 -8.52 -10.00 1.26
N ARG A 86 -7.76 -10.36 2.30
CA ARG A 86 -7.48 -9.47 3.43
C ARG A 86 -6.69 -8.26 2.96
N SER A 87 -7.27 -7.09 3.13
CA SER A 87 -6.68 -5.82 2.74
C SER A 87 -6.42 -4.92 3.95
N PHE A 88 -5.37 -4.11 3.88
CA PHE A 88 -4.97 -3.22 4.97
C PHE A 88 -4.27 -1.96 4.47
N HIS A 89 -4.23 -0.94 5.33
CA HIS A 89 -3.36 0.21 5.12
C HIS A 89 -1.93 -0.14 5.55
N LEU A 90 -0.92 0.42 4.88
CA LEU A 90 0.47 0.26 5.30
C LEU A 90 0.73 0.59 6.78
N PRO A 91 0.27 1.74 7.34
CA PRO A 91 0.46 2.02 8.76
C PRO A 91 -0.28 1.06 9.69
N CYS A 92 -1.32 0.37 9.20
CA CYS A 92 -2.04 -0.65 9.96
C CYS A 92 -1.32 -2.00 9.94
N ALA A 93 -0.32 -2.20 9.07
CA ALA A 93 0.37 -3.48 8.95
C ALA A 93 1.01 -3.91 10.28
N VAL A 94 1.62 -2.98 11.00
CA VAL A 94 2.27 -3.24 12.30
C VAL A 94 1.24 -3.67 13.36
N GLU A 95 0.17 -2.90 13.52
CA GLU A 95 -0.92 -3.21 14.46
C GLU A 95 -1.64 -4.53 14.11
N GLY A 96 -1.74 -4.84 12.81
CA GLY A 96 -2.38 -6.04 12.28
C GLY A 96 -1.51 -7.29 12.25
N GLY A 97 -0.25 -7.22 12.73
CA GLY A 97 0.69 -8.34 12.66
C GLY A 97 1.02 -8.78 11.22
N CYS A 98 0.85 -7.90 10.25
CA CYS A 98 1.21 -8.14 8.86
C CYS A 98 2.73 -8.06 8.68
N VAL A 99 3.24 -8.77 7.67
CA VAL A 99 4.63 -8.69 7.24
C VAL A 99 4.69 -7.97 5.90
N THR A 100 5.48 -6.90 5.82
CA THR A 100 5.72 -6.13 4.60
C THR A 100 7.18 -6.27 4.17
N GLN A 101 7.40 -6.72 2.93
CA GLN A 101 8.72 -6.90 2.34
C GLN A 101 9.09 -5.66 1.50
N PHE A 102 9.98 -4.83 2.04
CA PHE A 102 10.47 -3.59 1.41
C PHE A 102 11.57 -3.82 0.36
N PHE A 103 11.57 -4.98 -0.29
CA PHE A 103 12.47 -5.32 -1.38
C PHE A 103 11.66 -5.85 -2.58
N PRO A 104 12.11 -5.63 -3.82
CA PRO A 104 11.44 -6.18 -5.00
C PRO A 104 11.44 -7.72 -5.01
N PRO A 105 10.34 -8.36 -5.43
CA PRO A 105 9.04 -7.75 -5.73
C PRO A 105 8.33 -7.34 -4.44
N TYR A 106 7.99 -6.05 -4.32
CA TYR A 106 7.32 -5.51 -3.13
C TYR A 106 6.07 -6.32 -2.83
N SER A 107 5.92 -6.74 -1.58
CA SER A 107 4.79 -7.58 -1.17
C SER A 107 4.44 -7.38 0.29
N SER A 108 3.20 -7.70 0.65
CA SER A 108 2.77 -7.75 2.04
C SER A 108 1.86 -8.96 2.29
N PHE A 109 1.90 -9.47 3.50
CA PHE A 109 1.20 -10.68 3.94
C PHE A 109 0.41 -10.37 5.20
N CYS A 110 -0.82 -10.87 5.29
CA CYS A 110 -1.58 -10.80 6.55
C CYS A 110 -0.98 -11.75 7.60
N TRP A 111 -1.38 -11.58 8.87
CA TRP A 111 -0.88 -12.35 10.00
C TRP A 111 -0.96 -13.88 9.82
N GLU A 112 -1.95 -14.38 9.06
CA GLU A 112 -2.14 -15.80 8.80
C GLU A 112 -1.16 -16.35 7.74
N HIS A 113 -0.78 -15.50 6.78
CA HIS A 113 0.07 -15.88 5.64
C HIS A 113 1.47 -15.28 5.75
N CYS A 114 1.89 -14.91 6.96
CA CYS A 114 3.24 -14.44 7.20
C CYS A 114 4.25 -15.49 6.74
N PRO A 115 5.23 -15.12 5.88
CA PRO A 115 6.24 -16.06 5.43
C PRO A 115 7.06 -16.53 6.64
N LYS A 116 7.16 -17.85 6.80
CA LYS A 116 8.03 -18.44 7.83
C LYS A 116 9.46 -18.31 7.36
N GLN A 117 10.28 -17.53 8.07
CA GLN A 117 11.72 -17.62 7.90
C GLN A 117 12.15 -18.98 8.48
N ALA A 118 12.69 -19.85 7.62
CA ALA A 118 13.47 -20.98 8.11
C ALA A 118 14.74 -20.38 8.76
N VAL A 119 14.86 -20.54 10.08
CA VAL A 119 16.13 -20.32 10.76
C VAL A 119 16.98 -21.54 10.45
N GLU A 120 18.04 -21.35 9.67
CA GLU A 120 19.16 -22.29 9.58
C GLU A 120 20.11 -22.10 10.79
#